data_AF-A0A920FHE3-F1
#
_entry.id   AF-A0A920FHE3-F1
#
_cell.length_a   1.000
_cell.length_b   1.000
_cell.length_c   1.000
_cell.angle_alpha   90.00
_cell.angle_beta   90.00
_cell.angle_gamma   90.00
#
_symmetry.space_group_name_H-M   'P 1'
#
loop_
_entity.id
_entity.type
_entity.pdbx_description
1 polymer ?
#
loop_
_entity_poly.entity_id
_entity_poly.type
_entity_poly.pdbx_seq_one_letter_code
_entity_poly.pdbx_strand_id
1 'polypeptide(L)'
;METIWRGDYGHANIANDISLPPVDIPLNPNASDYKVKTRTTGHWFGGFQNCAEFCPKLHHVKINGVKEFEWLNWKECANNPVIAQGGTWIYDRAGWCPGTFGTTYDHEITDLVNPGDTVNIDYGMQVTSGGMEGNYRLTVQLISYGAHNFQNDASIEDVIKPNKWEYYNRFNPMCDQPEIILKNTGEQTLENATIEYWICGGPHEQFTWNGSLSFDESENVVLPIPDQSFGITHNFVKDSMWPLHKLTELPMSMKNNYYSTTFETPPVYPNEISLWTRTNGAGYETRLL
;
A
#
# COMPACT_ATOMS: atom_id res chain seq x y z
N MET A 1 5.29 0.10 21.62
CA MET A 1 5.13 -1.04 20.70
C MET A 1 5.60 -2.29 21.40
N GLU A 2 4.76 -3.32 21.39
CA GLU A 2 4.98 -4.63 21.99
C GLU A 2 4.80 -5.70 20.91
N THR A 3 5.67 -6.70 20.87
CA THR A 3 5.52 -7.82 19.93
C THR A 3 4.77 -8.95 20.63
N ILE A 4 3.61 -9.32 20.10
CA ILE A 4 2.75 -10.36 20.65
C ILE A 4 3.26 -11.72 20.16
N TRP A 5 3.34 -11.89 18.84
CA TRP A 5 3.88 -13.09 18.21
C TRP A 5 4.90 -12.71 17.14
N ARG A 6 5.97 -13.50 17.05
CA ARG A 6 6.95 -13.41 15.99
C ARG A 6 7.61 -14.77 15.81
N GLY A 7 7.44 -15.35 14.63
CA GLY A 7 8.04 -16.65 14.37
C GLY A 7 7.59 -17.29 13.07
N ASP A 8 7.94 -18.55 12.98
CA ASP A 8 7.57 -19.46 11.92
C ASP A 8 6.72 -20.58 12.53
N TYR A 9 5.45 -20.66 12.15
CA TYR A 9 4.47 -21.54 12.77
C TYR A 9 3.78 -22.40 11.72
N GLY A 10 3.58 -23.68 12.03
CA GLY A 10 2.87 -24.60 11.13
C GLY A 10 1.44 -24.14 10.88
N HIS A 11 0.98 -24.23 9.63
CA HIS A 11 -0.36 -23.81 9.22
C HIS A 11 -1.44 -24.48 10.09
N ALA A 12 -1.38 -25.81 10.26
CA ALA A 12 -2.30 -26.54 11.11
C ALA A 12 -2.30 -26.06 12.57
N ASN A 13 -1.16 -25.59 13.10
CA ASN A 13 -1.09 -25.14 14.49
C ASN A 13 -1.69 -23.74 14.67
N ILE A 14 -1.62 -22.86 13.67
CA ILE A 14 -2.32 -21.58 13.72
C ILE A 14 -3.82 -21.81 13.57
N ALA A 15 -4.22 -22.58 12.56
CA ALA A 15 -5.64 -22.84 12.27
C ALA A 15 -6.36 -23.52 13.45
N ASN A 16 -5.70 -24.44 14.15
CA ASN A 16 -6.27 -25.13 15.31
C ASN A 16 -5.94 -24.46 16.66
N ASP A 17 -5.46 -23.22 16.64
CA ASP A 17 -5.19 -22.42 17.85
C ASP A 17 -4.21 -23.07 18.87
N ILE A 18 -3.18 -23.75 18.33
CA ILE A 18 -2.16 -24.44 19.12
C ILE A 18 -0.93 -23.55 19.32
N SER A 19 -0.49 -22.86 18.27
CA SER A 19 0.76 -22.09 18.31
C SER A 19 0.59 -20.63 18.71
N LEU A 20 -0.61 -20.06 18.55
CA LEU A 20 -0.90 -18.64 18.81
C LEU A 20 -2.15 -18.49 19.69
N PRO A 21 -2.22 -19.18 20.85
CA PRO A 21 -3.39 -19.10 21.72
C PRO A 21 -3.65 -17.65 22.16
N PRO A 22 -4.90 -17.28 22.50
CA PRO A 22 -5.25 -15.96 22.98
C PRO A 22 -4.34 -15.50 24.12
N VAL A 23 -3.94 -14.23 24.09
CA VAL A 23 -3.09 -13.63 25.12
C VAL A 23 -3.76 -12.41 25.75
N ASP A 24 -3.65 -12.33 27.06
CA ASP A 24 -4.10 -11.18 27.84
C ASP A 24 -2.93 -10.20 27.98
N ILE A 25 -3.12 -8.97 27.50
CA ILE A 25 -2.09 -7.93 27.49
C ILE A 25 -2.60 -6.72 28.28
N PRO A 26 -1.88 -6.25 29.31
CA PRO A 26 -2.22 -5.01 30.00
C PRO A 26 -1.89 -3.81 29.09
N LEU A 27 -2.90 -2.98 28.82
CA LEU A 27 -2.73 -1.79 28.00
C LEU A 27 -2.01 -0.69 28.77
N ASN A 28 -1.18 0.07 28.07
CA ASN A 28 -0.53 1.25 28.63
C ASN A 28 -1.59 2.27 29.05
N PRO A 29 -1.75 2.62 30.34
CA PRO A 29 -2.77 3.56 30.81
C PRO A 29 -2.54 5.00 30.35
N ASN A 30 -1.34 5.33 29.86
CA ASN A 30 -1.01 6.65 29.33
C ASN A 30 -1.18 6.78 27.81
N ALA A 31 -1.56 5.69 27.13
CA ALA A 31 -1.92 5.77 25.71
C ALA A 31 -3.37 6.22 25.57
N SER A 32 -3.67 6.82 24.43
CA SER A 32 -5.03 7.21 24.05
C SER A 32 -5.57 6.29 22.95
N ASP A 33 -4.67 5.71 22.16
CA ASP A 33 -5.02 4.96 20.96
C ASP A 33 -4.18 3.69 20.82
N TYR A 34 -4.76 2.70 20.14
CA TYR A 34 -4.23 1.34 20.05
C TYR A 34 -4.47 0.71 18.69
N LYS A 35 -3.43 0.04 18.17
CA LYS A 35 -3.46 -0.69 16.90
C LYS A 35 -2.82 -2.06 17.02
N VAL A 36 -3.42 -3.06 16.39
CA VAL A 36 -2.77 -4.35 16.13
C VAL A 36 -2.22 -4.33 14.70
N LYS A 37 -0.92 -4.51 14.55
CA LYS A 37 -0.24 -4.58 13.24
C LYS A 37 0.13 -6.02 12.94
N THR A 38 -0.31 -6.55 11.80
CA THR A 38 -0.02 -7.93 11.37
C THR A 38 0.76 -7.93 10.06
N ARG A 39 1.73 -8.84 9.94
CA ARG A 39 2.41 -9.15 8.67
C ARG A 39 2.65 -10.65 8.62
N THR A 40 2.05 -11.32 7.64
CA THR A 40 2.04 -12.79 7.57
C THR A 40 2.29 -13.26 6.14
N THR A 41 3.20 -14.22 5.99
CA THR A 41 3.57 -14.78 4.68
C THR A 41 3.53 -16.30 4.74
N GLY A 42 2.84 -16.95 3.79
CA GLY A 42 2.76 -18.41 3.69
C GLY A 42 3.92 -19.00 2.89
N HIS A 43 4.44 -20.14 3.35
CA HIS A 43 5.62 -20.82 2.79
C HIS A 43 5.41 -22.34 2.67
N TRP A 44 6.18 -22.95 1.76
CA TRP A 44 6.02 -24.31 1.25
C TRP A 44 4.71 -24.54 0.52
N PHE A 45 4.61 -25.67 -0.14
CA PHE A 45 3.39 -26.09 -0.82
C PHE A 45 3.19 -27.59 -0.63
N GLY A 46 1.93 -27.99 -0.46
CA GLY A 46 1.52 -29.38 -0.31
C GLY A 46 0.00 -29.53 -0.28
N GLY A 47 -0.44 -30.78 -0.21
CA GLY A 47 -1.86 -31.13 -0.18
C GLY A 47 -2.60 -30.78 -1.48
N PHE A 48 -3.91 -30.89 -1.44
CA PHE A 48 -4.77 -30.62 -2.61
C PHE A 48 -4.94 -29.13 -2.93
N GLN A 49 -4.49 -28.24 -2.03
CA GLN A 49 -4.60 -26.78 -2.19
C GLN A 49 -3.26 -26.07 -2.43
N ASN A 50 -2.14 -26.80 -2.43
CA ASN A 50 -0.80 -26.22 -2.52
C ASN A 50 -0.49 -25.21 -1.38
N CYS A 51 -0.97 -25.51 -0.17
CA CYS A 51 -0.74 -24.68 1.00
C CYS A 51 0.71 -24.83 1.53
N ALA A 52 1.34 -23.77 2.05
CA ALA A 52 0.76 -22.46 2.40
C ALA A 52 1.13 -21.31 1.44
N GLU A 53 2.03 -21.52 0.47
CA GLU A 53 2.51 -20.47 -0.43
C GLU A 53 1.45 -20.07 -1.47
N PHE A 54 0.78 -21.05 -2.08
CA PHE A 54 -0.10 -20.84 -3.24
C PHE A 54 -1.58 -21.05 -2.92
N CYS A 55 -1.94 -21.02 -1.63
CA CYS A 55 -3.32 -21.14 -1.20
C CYS A 55 -3.76 -19.90 -0.41
N PRO A 56 -4.82 -19.19 -0.84
CA PRO A 56 -5.36 -18.07 -0.08
C PRO A 56 -6.13 -18.60 1.13
N LYS A 57 -5.95 -17.94 2.28
CA LYS A 57 -6.71 -18.19 3.52
C LYS A 57 -7.21 -16.90 4.12
N LEU A 58 -8.38 -16.94 4.73
CA LEU A 58 -8.83 -15.85 5.59
C LEU A 58 -8.05 -15.90 6.91
N HIS A 59 -7.50 -14.76 7.30
CA HIS A 59 -6.88 -14.54 8.60
C HIS A 59 -7.75 -13.59 9.40
N HIS A 60 -7.65 -13.64 10.72
CA HIS A 60 -8.44 -12.77 11.57
C HIS A 60 -7.72 -12.40 12.87
N VAL A 61 -8.17 -11.30 13.45
CA VAL A 61 -7.83 -10.91 14.83
C VAL A 61 -9.13 -10.80 15.60
N LYS A 62 -9.18 -11.45 16.76
CA LYS A 62 -10.24 -11.27 17.74
C LYS A 62 -9.76 -10.37 18.88
N ILE A 63 -10.63 -9.47 19.31
CA ILE A 63 -10.45 -8.62 20.48
C ILE A 63 -11.51 -9.01 21.51
N ASN A 64 -11.08 -9.37 22.72
CA ASN A 64 -11.97 -9.80 23.79
C ASN A 64 -12.91 -10.96 23.37
N GLY A 65 -12.39 -11.89 22.56
CA GLY A 65 -13.10 -13.05 22.04
C GLY A 65 -14.02 -12.78 20.82
N VAL A 66 -14.20 -11.53 20.40
CA VAL A 66 -15.01 -11.16 19.23
C VAL A 66 -14.13 -11.00 18.00
N LYS A 67 -14.51 -11.59 16.87
CA LYS A 67 -13.76 -11.48 15.60
C LYS A 67 -14.04 -10.12 14.94
N GLU A 68 -13.18 -9.16 15.23
CA GLU A 68 -13.32 -7.76 14.78
C GLU A 68 -12.75 -7.55 13.37
N PHE A 69 -11.66 -8.24 13.04
CA PHE A 69 -10.99 -8.09 11.75
C PHE A 69 -10.85 -9.42 11.04
N GLU A 70 -11.12 -9.43 9.74
CA GLU A 70 -10.91 -10.57 8.86
C GLU A 70 -10.44 -10.09 7.49
N TRP A 71 -9.41 -10.73 6.94
CA TRP A 71 -8.88 -10.39 5.62
C TRP A 71 -8.38 -11.63 4.89
N LEU A 72 -8.35 -11.56 3.57
CA LEU A 72 -7.74 -12.59 2.73
C LEU A 72 -6.24 -12.35 2.67
N ASN A 73 -5.43 -13.27 3.20
CA ASN A 73 -3.98 -13.15 3.08
C ASN A 73 -3.52 -13.63 1.70
N TRP A 74 -3.66 -12.76 0.71
CA TRP A 74 -3.34 -13.02 -0.68
C TRP A 74 -2.76 -11.76 -1.32
N LYS A 75 -1.72 -11.91 -2.14
CA LYS A 75 -1.08 -10.78 -2.81
C LYS A 75 -0.93 -11.08 -4.29
N GLU A 76 -1.46 -10.18 -5.11
CA GLU A 76 -1.32 -10.23 -6.56
C GLU A 76 0.09 -9.84 -6.99
N CYS A 77 0.75 -10.72 -7.76
CA CYS A 77 2.16 -10.57 -8.09
C CYS A 77 2.44 -10.13 -9.52
N ALA A 78 1.45 -10.20 -10.43
CA ALA A 78 1.65 -9.79 -11.83
C ALA A 78 2.00 -8.31 -11.99
N ASN A 79 1.53 -7.48 -11.05
CA ASN A 79 1.78 -6.04 -10.99
C ASN A 79 3.01 -5.67 -10.14
N ASN A 80 3.84 -6.65 -9.77
CA ASN A 80 5.01 -6.41 -8.93
C ASN A 80 5.93 -5.35 -9.56
N PRO A 81 6.40 -4.37 -8.78
CA PRO A 81 7.27 -3.30 -9.26
C PRO A 81 8.64 -3.78 -9.74
N VAL A 82 9.12 -4.92 -9.23
CA VAL A 82 10.36 -5.53 -9.73
C VAL A 82 10.03 -6.41 -10.93
N ILE A 83 10.02 -5.78 -12.11
CA ILE A 83 9.78 -6.41 -13.42
C ILE A 83 11.06 -7.11 -13.91
N ALA A 84 10.92 -8.08 -14.81
CA ALA A 84 12.01 -8.86 -15.41
C ALA A 84 12.72 -9.85 -14.46
N GLN A 85 12.00 -10.34 -13.46
CA GLN A 85 12.43 -11.52 -12.73
C GLN A 85 12.28 -12.77 -13.62
N GLY A 86 13.25 -13.69 -13.57
CA GLY A 86 13.08 -15.02 -14.13
C GLY A 86 12.15 -15.88 -13.27
N GLY A 87 11.61 -16.96 -13.82
CA GLY A 87 10.84 -17.95 -13.06
C GLY A 87 9.40 -17.54 -12.77
N THR A 88 8.90 -17.92 -11.59
CA THR A 88 7.46 -17.98 -11.25
C THR A 88 7.00 -16.80 -10.37
N TRP A 89 7.63 -15.64 -10.51
CA TRP A 89 7.30 -14.45 -9.72
C TRP A 89 5.90 -13.88 -10.00
N ILE A 90 5.35 -14.17 -11.18
CA ILE A 90 4.02 -13.71 -11.61
C ILE A 90 2.88 -14.35 -10.82
N TYR A 91 3.11 -15.52 -10.21
CA TYR A 91 2.06 -16.21 -9.45
C TYR A 91 1.81 -15.53 -8.12
N ASP A 92 0.53 -15.33 -7.82
CA ASP A 92 0.07 -14.78 -6.57
C ASP A 92 0.40 -15.73 -5.41
N ARG A 93 0.66 -15.16 -4.24
CA ARG A 93 1.05 -15.93 -3.04
C ARG A 93 0.41 -15.38 -1.79
N ALA A 94 0.41 -16.19 -0.74
CA ALA A 94 -0.17 -15.85 0.55
C ALA A 94 0.62 -14.74 1.27
N GLY A 95 0.28 -13.48 0.99
CA GLY A 95 0.78 -12.30 1.70
C GLY A 95 2.14 -11.75 1.24
N TRP A 96 2.71 -12.26 0.14
CA TRP A 96 4.00 -11.77 -0.38
C TRP A 96 4.14 -11.97 -1.88
N CYS A 97 5.13 -11.33 -2.49
CA CYS A 97 5.59 -11.62 -3.85
C CYS A 97 7.13 -11.57 -3.88
N PRO A 98 7.80 -12.36 -4.74
CA PRO A 98 9.26 -12.31 -4.85
C PRO A 98 9.75 -10.90 -5.20
N GLY A 99 10.76 -10.39 -4.49
CA GLY A 99 11.35 -9.08 -4.77
C GLY A 99 10.55 -7.86 -4.28
N THR A 100 9.52 -8.04 -3.44
CA THR A 100 8.78 -6.93 -2.80
C THR A 100 8.41 -7.25 -1.36
N PHE A 101 7.86 -6.27 -0.63
CA PHE A 101 7.48 -6.42 0.77
C PHE A 101 6.30 -7.38 0.95
N GLY A 102 6.29 -8.09 2.09
CA GLY A 102 5.09 -8.79 2.56
C GLY A 102 4.00 -7.80 2.99
N THR A 103 2.74 -8.15 2.77
CA THR A 103 1.61 -7.26 3.09
C THR A 103 1.50 -7.05 4.59
N THR A 104 1.30 -5.79 5.00
CA THR A 104 1.07 -5.41 6.39
C THR A 104 -0.35 -4.92 6.51
N TYR A 105 -1.04 -5.33 7.57
CA TYR A 105 -2.39 -4.90 7.88
C TYR A 105 -2.38 -4.20 9.23
N ASP A 106 -3.05 -3.07 9.28
CA ASP A 106 -3.20 -2.22 10.46
C ASP A 106 -4.65 -2.30 10.90
N HIS A 107 -4.87 -2.77 12.13
CA HIS A 107 -6.19 -2.97 12.72
C HIS A 107 -6.33 -1.99 13.88
N GLU A 108 -7.09 -0.91 13.68
CA GLU A 108 -7.37 0.07 14.75
C GLU A 108 -8.34 -0.51 15.77
N ILE A 109 -7.93 -0.55 17.04
CA ILE A 109 -8.72 -1.15 18.12
C ILE A 109 -9.07 -0.13 19.22
N THR A 110 -8.78 1.15 19.02
CA THR A 110 -9.02 2.22 20.01
C THR A 110 -10.43 2.16 20.59
N ASP A 111 -11.45 2.06 19.75
CA ASP A 111 -12.86 2.05 20.18
C ASP A 111 -13.31 0.72 20.84
N LEU A 112 -12.43 -0.28 20.86
CA LEU A 112 -12.73 -1.64 21.35
C LEU A 112 -12.12 -1.92 22.74
N VAL A 113 -11.30 -0.99 23.25
CA VAL A 113 -10.53 -1.15 24.49
C VAL A 113 -10.49 0.16 25.27
N ASN A 114 -10.19 0.12 26.57
CA ASN A 114 -9.92 1.32 27.36
C ASN A 114 -8.48 1.35 27.86
N PRO A 115 -7.88 2.56 28.01
CA PRO A 115 -6.56 2.67 28.61
C PRO A 115 -6.47 2.08 30.01
N GLY A 116 -5.45 1.24 30.23
CA GLY A 116 -5.18 0.59 31.51
C GLY A 116 -5.92 -0.73 31.73
N ASP A 117 -6.88 -1.08 30.86
CA ASP A 117 -7.53 -2.40 30.90
C ASP A 117 -6.56 -3.50 30.44
N THR A 118 -6.96 -4.75 30.69
CA THR A 118 -6.33 -5.91 30.05
C THR A 118 -7.16 -6.33 28.86
N VAL A 119 -6.55 -6.33 27.67
CA VAL A 119 -7.19 -6.77 26.43
C VAL A 119 -6.80 -8.21 26.13
N ASN A 120 -7.78 -9.03 25.74
CA ASN A 120 -7.51 -10.35 25.17
C ASN A 120 -7.36 -10.21 23.65
N ILE A 121 -6.20 -10.60 23.10
CA ILE A 121 -5.92 -10.59 21.66
C ILE A 121 -5.70 -12.02 21.20
N ASP A 122 -6.37 -12.40 20.10
CA ASP A 122 -6.28 -13.73 19.49
C ASP A 122 -6.10 -13.57 17.98
N TYR A 123 -4.98 -14.07 17.45
CA TYR A 123 -4.74 -14.12 16.01
C TYR A 123 -4.98 -15.54 15.50
N GLY A 124 -5.88 -15.66 14.52
CA GLY A 124 -6.25 -16.95 13.95
C GLY A 124 -6.36 -16.92 12.44
N MET A 125 -6.75 -18.07 11.89
CA MET A 125 -7.02 -18.21 10.47
C MET A 125 -8.08 -19.28 10.18
N GLN A 126 -8.53 -19.30 8.93
CA GLN A 126 -9.50 -20.26 8.42
C GLN A 126 -9.03 -21.70 8.58
N VAL A 127 -9.83 -22.51 9.26
CA VAL A 127 -9.65 -23.97 9.33
C VAL A 127 -10.12 -24.60 8.01
N THR A 128 -9.31 -25.49 7.46
CA THR A 128 -9.72 -26.34 6.32
C THR A 128 -9.52 -27.81 6.69
N SER A 129 -10.54 -28.64 6.47
CA SER A 129 -10.44 -30.09 6.69
C SER A 129 -9.50 -30.71 5.65
N GLY A 130 -8.26 -30.96 6.04
CA GLY A 130 -7.15 -31.21 5.11
C GLY A 130 -6.72 -29.91 4.41
N GLY A 131 -5.51 -29.87 3.84
CA GLY A 131 -5.03 -28.62 3.19
C GLY A 131 -4.38 -27.63 4.17
N MET A 132 -3.84 -28.12 5.29
CA MET A 132 -3.12 -27.31 6.29
C MET A 132 -1.61 -27.60 6.29
N GLU A 133 -1.06 -27.90 5.11
CA GLU A 133 0.37 -28.06 4.90
C GLU A 133 1.11 -26.72 4.91
N GLY A 134 2.43 -26.79 5.06
CA GLY A 134 3.31 -25.64 5.08
C GLY A 134 3.30 -24.87 6.39
N ASN A 135 3.81 -23.64 6.34
CA ASN A 135 3.93 -22.78 7.50
C ASN A 135 3.67 -21.32 7.14
N TYR A 136 3.46 -20.51 8.16
CA TYR A 136 3.38 -19.06 8.04
C TYR A 136 4.47 -18.41 8.88
N ARG A 137 5.23 -17.52 8.25
CA ARG A 137 6.11 -16.58 8.93
C ARG A 137 5.31 -15.33 9.22
N LEU A 138 5.12 -15.03 10.50
CA LEU A 138 4.27 -13.94 10.93
C LEU A 138 4.87 -13.12 12.06
N THR A 139 4.46 -11.87 12.08
CA THR A 139 4.70 -10.91 13.16
C THR A 139 3.39 -10.21 13.46
N VAL A 140 3.01 -10.17 14.74
CA VAL A 140 1.87 -9.44 15.26
C VAL A 140 2.35 -8.54 16.39
N GLN A 141 2.00 -7.26 16.33
CA GLN A 141 2.47 -6.26 17.28
C GLN A 141 1.32 -5.40 17.76
N LEU A 142 1.30 -5.09 19.06
CA LEU A 142 0.46 -4.06 19.63
C LEU A 142 1.22 -2.74 19.60
N ILE A 143 0.59 -1.71 19.06
CA ILE A 143 1.10 -0.34 19.03
C ILE A 143 0.17 0.48 19.91
N SER A 144 0.74 1.22 20.85
CA SER A 144 0.01 2.17 21.69
C SER A 144 0.62 3.54 21.44
N TYR A 145 -0.22 4.53 21.23
CA TYR A 145 0.18 5.89 20.92
C TYR A 145 -0.69 6.90 21.68
N GLY A 146 -0.19 8.11 21.83
CA GLY A 146 -0.92 9.19 22.51
C GLY A 146 -1.95 9.82 21.59
N ALA A 147 -2.80 10.67 22.17
CA ALA A 147 -3.87 11.35 21.45
C ALA A 147 -3.39 12.08 20.19
N HIS A 148 -4.30 12.21 19.23
CA HIS A 148 -4.12 12.97 18.01
C HIS A 148 -3.57 14.38 18.30
N ASN A 149 -2.56 14.78 17.53
CA ASN A 149 -1.97 16.12 17.67
C ASN A 149 -2.88 17.22 17.09
N PHE A 150 -3.76 16.85 16.16
CA PHE A 150 -4.61 17.77 15.40
C PHE A 150 -5.98 17.15 15.14
N GLN A 151 -7.02 17.98 15.10
CA GLN A 151 -8.39 17.55 14.76
C GLN A 151 -8.51 17.24 13.27
N ASN A 152 -8.02 18.15 12.42
CA ASN A 152 -8.06 18.06 10.97
C ASN A 152 -6.61 18.11 10.45
N ASP A 153 -6.11 17.00 9.93
CA ASP A 153 -4.77 16.90 9.36
C ASP A 153 -4.76 15.86 8.25
N ALA A 154 -4.01 16.12 7.20
CA ALA A 154 -3.77 15.18 6.13
C ALA A 154 -2.27 15.09 5.87
N SER A 155 -1.87 14.10 5.10
CA SER A 155 -0.51 14.00 4.58
C SER A 155 -0.52 13.48 3.15
N ILE A 156 0.46 13.94 2.38
CA ILE A 156 0.82 13.28 1.12
C ILE A 156 1.91 12.27 1.45
N GLU A 157 1.58 10.99 1.44
CA GLU A 157 2.49 9.90 1.85
C GLU A 157 3.50 9.57 0.75
N ASP A 158 3.07 9.65 -0.51
CA ASP A 158 3.91 9.36 -1.67
C ASP A 158 3.33 9.98 -2.96
N VAL A 159 4.16 10.04 -3.99
CA VAL A 159 3.76 10.37 -5.37
C VAL A 159 3.99 9.13 -6.22
N ILE A 160 2.93 8.47 -6.69
CA ILE A 160 3.04 7.27 -7.52
C ILE A 160 3.58 7.62 -8.91
N LYS A 161 3.05 8.68 -9.51
CA LYS A 161 3.54 9.23 -10.78
C LYS A 161 3.34 10.75 -10.80
N PRO A 162 4.29 11.53 -11.32
CA PRO A 162 5.59 11.13 -11.83
C PRO A 162 6.60 10.82 -10.71
N ASN A 163 7.38 9.74 -10.81
CA ASN A 163 8.36 9.32 -9.79
C ASN A 163 9.51 8.49 -10.43
N LYS A 164 10.75 8.68 -9.98
CA LYS A 164 11.94 7.93 -10.43
C LYS A 164 12.30 6.71 -9.57
N TRP A 165 11.64 6.55 -8.43
CA TRP A 165 11.88 5.39 -7.56
C TRP A 165 11.51 4.11 -8.32
N GLU A 166 12.39 3.12 -8.30
CA GLU A 166 12.24 1.89 -9.06
C GLU A 166 10.96 1.13 -8.71
N TYR A 167 10.40 1.39 -7.52
CA TYR A 167 9.10 0.84 -7.11
C TYR A 167 7.93 1.30 -8.00
N TYR A 168 8.02 2.47 -8.65
CA TYR A 168 6.94 2.99 -9.51
C TYR A 168 7.27 2.95 -11.01
N ASN A 169 8.28 2.18 -11.42
CA ASN A 169 8.74 2.11 -12.81
C ASN A 169 7.67 1.63 -13.82
N ARG A 170 6.58 0.98 -13.38
CA ARG A 170 5.48 0.55 -14.24
C ARG A 170 4.60 1.70 -14.70
N PHE A 171 4.58 2.77 -13.91
CA PHE A 171 3.75 3.94 -14.12
C PHE A 171 4.57 5.14 -14.61
N ASN A 172 5.91 4.97 -14.69
CA ASN A 172 6.87 6.02 -14.97
C ASN A 172 7.88 5.60 -16.07
N PRO A 173 8.34 6.51 -16.94
CA PRO A 173 7.99 7.92 -17.00
C PRO A 173 6.53 8.12 -17.41
N MET A 174 5.89 9.10 -16.79
CA MET A 174 4.46 9.35 -16.93
C MET A 174 4.17 10.18 -18.19
N CYS A 175 3.20 9.73 -18.99
CA CYS A 175 2.59 10.49 -20.12
C CYS A 175 1.10 10.83 -19.87
N ASP A 176 0.69 10.83 -18.61
CA ASP A 176 -0.71 10.87 -18.15
C ASP A 176 -0.84 11.78 -16.91
N GLN A 177 -2.00 11.78 -16.28
CA GLN A 177 -2.28 12.50 -15.02
C GLN A 177 -1.38 12.00 -13.86
N PRO A 178 -0.85 12.92 -13.03
CA PRO A 178 -0.19 12.58 -11.78
C PRO A 178 -1.11 11.83 -10.82
N GLU A 179 -0.52 11.04 -9.93
CA GLU A 179 -1.23 10.27 -8.91
C GLU A 179 -0.42 10.28 -7.61
N ILE A 180 -1.09 10.56 -6.50
CA ILE A 180 -0.49 10.67 -5.16
C ILE A 180 -1.22 9.75 -4.17
N ILE A 181 -0.60 9.49 -3.02
CA ILE A 181 -1.27 8.83 -1.89
C ILE A 181 -1.62 9.89 -0.85
N LEU A 182 -2.91 10.13 -0.66
CA LEU A 182 -3.44 11.02 0.38
C LEU A 182 -3.81 10.18 1.60
N LYS A 183 -3.46 10.67 2.79
CA LYS A 183 -3.78 10.02 4.06
C LYS A 183 -4.40 11.00 5.05
N ASN A 184 -5.33 10.53 5.87
CA ASN A 184 -5.79 11.28 7.02
C ASN A 184 -4.88 11.02 8.24
N THR A 185 -4.35 12.09 8.82
CA THR A 185 -3.51 12.06 10.03
C THR A 185 -4.13 12.81 11.21
N GLY A 186 -5.35 13.35 11.03
CA GLY A 186 -6.14 14.02 12.06
C GLY A 186 -7.18 13.11 12.71
N GLU A 187 -7.67 13.53 13.87
CA GLU A 187 -8.71 12.80 14.62
C GLU A 187 -10.04 12.68 13.85
N GLN A 188 -10.44 13.74 13.15
CA GLN A 188 -11.71 13.80 12.44
C GLN A 188 -11.60 13.15 11.07
N THR A 189 -12.69 12.56 10.59
CA THR A 189 -12.78 12.06 9.22
C THR A 189 -12.48 13.18 8.23
N LEU A 190 -11.53 12.94 7.34
CA LEU A 190 -11.16 13.88 6.29
C LEU A 190 -12.18 13.78 5.16
N GLU A 191 -12.99 14.81 5.00
CA GLU A 191 -14.05 14.85 3.97
C GLU A 191 -13.62 15.58 2.69
N ASN A 192 -12.68 16.52 2.81
CA ASN A 192 -12.16 17.26 1.67
C ASN A 192 -10.72 17.74 1.92
N ALA A 193 -9.99 17.98 0.82
CA ALA A 193 -8.64 18.54 0.85
C ALA A 193 -8.38 19.31 -0.44
N THR A 194 -7.80 20.52 -0.34
CA THR A 194 -7.32 21.25 -1.52
C THR A 194 -5.86 20.89 -1.76
N ILE A 195 -5.56 20.37 -2.95
CA ILE A 195 -4.24 19.93 -3.36
C ILE A 195 -3.74 20.88 -4.44
N GLU A 196 -2.64 21.57 -4.16
CA GLU A 196 -1.89 22.38 -5.10
C GLU A 196 -0.68 21.58 -5.59
N TYR A 197 -0.43 21.55 -6.89
CA TYR A 197 0.64 20.72 -7.46
C TYR A 197 1.25 21.36 -8.70
N TRP A 198 2.56 21.18 -8.85
CA TRP A 198 3.31 21.71 -9.99
C TRP A 198 4.59 20.90 -10.25
N ILE A 199 5.09 21.05 -11.48
CA ILE A 199 6.46 20.66 -11.83
C ILE A 199 7.34 21.89 -11.63
N CYS A 200 8.54 21.69 -11.10
CA CYS A 200 9.48 22.79 -10.82
C CYS A 200 9.65 23.71 -12.05
N GLY A 201 9.49 25.01 -11.84
CA GLY A 201 9.57 26.03 -12.89
C GLY A 201 8.31 26.20 -13.74
N GLY A 202 7.22 25.45 -13.45
CA GLY A 202 5.95 25.52 -14.17
C GLY A 202 4.79 26.15 -13.43
N PRO A 203 3.61 26.21 -14.08
CA PRO A 203 2.39 26.73 -13.47
C PRO A 203 1.91 25.82 -12.33
N HIS A 204 1.24 26.43 -11.36
CA HIS A 204 0.60 25.74 -10.25
C HIS A 204 -0.84 25.39 -10.62
N GLU A 205 -1.17 24.12 -10.45
CA GLU A 205 -2.53 23.60 -10.60
C GLU A 205 -3.14 23.38 -9.22
N GLN A 206 -4.47 23.42 -9.14
CA GLN A 206 -5.21 23.16 -7.91
C GLN A 206 -6.39 22.22 -8.16
N PHE A 207 -6.58 21.30 -7.24
CA PHE A 207 -7.66 20.32 -7.25
C PHE A 207 -8.24 20.16 -5.85
N THR A 208 -9.57 20.15 -5.73
CA THR A 208 -10.24 19.85 -4.46
C THR A 208 -10.70 18.40 -4.47
N TRP A 209 -10.01 17.57 -3.70
CA TRP A 209 -10.44 16.21 -3.39
C TRP A 209 -11.63 16.26 -2.43
N ASN A 210 -12.62 15.41 -2.66
CA ASN A 210 -13.78 15.20 -1.80
C ASN A 210 -13.96 13.68 -1.61
N GLY A 211 -14.09 13.23 -0.37
CA GLY A 211 -14.19 11.82 -0.05
C GLY A 211 -14.46 11.60 1.43
N SER A 212 -13.96 10.50 1.98
CA SER A 212 -14.14 10.15 3.39
C SER A 212 -13.00 9.21 3.81
N LEU A 213 -11.99 9.76 4.48
CA LEU A 213 -10.90 8.98 5.07
C LEU A 213 -10.99 9.08 6.59
N SER A 214 -11.21 7.95 7.27
CA SER A 214 -11.08 7.84 8.73
C SER A 214 -9.61 8.03 9.13
N PHE A 215 -9.33 8.21 10.41
CA PHE A 215 -7.94 8.32 10.89
C PHE A 215 -7.09 7.15 10.37
N ASP A 216 -5.88 7.49 9.90
CA ASP A 216 -4.87 6.58 9.36
C ASP A 216 -5.24 5.88 8.03
N GLU A 217 -6.47 6.08 7.51
CA GLU A 217 -6.85 5.61 6.18
C GLU A 217 -6.18 6.44 5.08
N SER A 218 -5.93 5.80 3.93
CA SER A 218 -5.28 6.41 2.77
C SER A 218 -5.93 5.97 1.47
N GLU A 219 -5.84 6.82 0.45
CA GLU A 219 -6.27 6.49 -0.91
C GLU A 219 -5.34 7.09 -1.97
N ASN A 220 -5.42 6.53 -3.17
CA ASN A 220 -4.77 7.10 -4.34
C ASN A 220 -5.64 8.21 -4.95
N VAL A 221 -5.07 9.40 -5.13
CA VAL A 221 -5.74 10.54 -5.74
C VAL A 221 -5.08 10.87 -7.08
N VAL A 222 -5.86 10.77 -8.14
CA VAL A 222 -5.45 11.20 -9.49
C VAL A 222 -5.66 12.71 -9.62
N LEU A 223 -4.61 13.42 -10.02
CA LEU A 223 -4.61 14.88 -10.13
C LEU A 223 -4.82 15.28 -11.60
N PRO A 224 -5.90 16.02 -11.93
CA PRO A 224 -6.18 16.40 -13.31
C PRO A 224 -5.10 17.35 -13.86
N ILE A 225 -4.81 17.28 -15.16
CA ILE A 225 -3.90 18.22 -15.83
C ILE A 225 -4.66 18.93 -16.95
N PRO A 226 -4.35 20.20 -17.24
CA PRO A 226 -5.01 20.93 -18.33
C PRO A 226 -4.72 20.28 -19.69
N ASP A 227 -3.46 19.88 -19.92
CA ASP A 227 -3.02 19.14 -21.10
C ASP A 227 -1.64 18.48 -20.88
N GLN A 228 -1.17 17.68 -21.85
CA GLN A 228 0.09 16.93 -21.77
C GLN A 228 1.35 17.82 -21.68
N SER A 229 1.26 19.11 -21.96
CA SER A 229 2.37 20.04 -21.81
C SER A 229 2.76 20.26 -20.34
N PHE A 230 1.89 19.90 -19.38
CA PHE A 230 2.17 19.92 -17.95
C PHE A 230 3.52 19.23 -17.63
N GLY A 231 3.78 18.07 -18.26
CA GLY A 231 5.01 17.29 -18.07
C GLY A 231 6.25 17.73 -18.87
N ILE A 232 6.10 18.66 -19.81
CA ILE A 232 7.08 18.86 -20.92
C ILE A 232 7.78 20.24 -20.85
N THR A 233 7.19 21.24 -20.19
CA THR A 233 7.40 22.65 -20.53
C THR A 233 8.41 23.47 -19.70
N HIS A 234 9.38 22.94 -18.94
CA HIS A 234 10.17 23.83 -18.04
C HIS A 234 11.70 23.77 -18.20
N ASN A 235 12.29 24.74 -18.91
CA ASN A 235 13.64 24.68 -19.49
C ASN A 235 14.84 24.66 -18.53
N PHE A 236 14.67 24.60 -17.20
CA PHE A 236 15.81 24.74 -16.29
C PHE A 236 15.85 23.80 -15.08
N VAL A 237 14.72 23.22 -14.64
CA VAL A 237 14.65 22.18 -13.60
C VAL A 237 13.41 21.30 -13.85
N LYS A 238 13.53 20.21 -14.62
CA LYS A 238 12.36 19.36 -14.99
C LYS A 238 12.12 18.18 -14.07
N ASP A 239 13.03 17.89 -13.16
CA ASP A 239 13.10 16.54 -12.59
C ASP A 239 12.42 16.45 -11.23
N SER A 240 11.53 17.39 -10.85
CA SER A 240 10.82 17.29 -9.57
C SER A 240 9.37 17.78 -9.62
N MET A 241 8.48 17.00 -9.00
CA MET A 241 7.09 17.34 -8.76
C MET A 241 6.86 17.61 -7.28
N TRP A 242 6.04 18.62 -7.02
CA TRP A 242 5.76 19.18 -5.70
C TRP A 242 4.25 19.20 -5.50
N PRO A 243 3.66 18.20 -4.82
CA PRO A 243 2.31 18.33 -4.29
C PRO A 243 2.34 18.98 -2.90
N LEU A 244 1.37 19.85 -2.66
CA LEU A 244 1.12 20.56 -1.42
C LEU A 244 -0.37 20.46 -1.12
N HIS A 245 -0.76 19.88 0.02
CA HIS A 245 -2.15 19.99 0.45
C HIS A 245 -2.36 21.17 1.40
N LYS A 246 -3.57 21.70 1.35
CA LYS A 246 -4.09 22.77 2.21
C LYS A 246 -5.47 22.34 2.68
N LEU A 247 -5.64 22.21 3.99
CA LEU A 247 -6.97 22.10 4.61
C LEU A 247 -7.46 23.51 4.98
N THR A 248 -8.76 23.69 5.05
CA THR A 248 -9.37 24.99 5.40
C THR A 248 -9.27 25.32 6.89
N GLU A 249 -9.07 24.31 7.75
CA GLU A 249 -9.11 24.46 9.20
C GLU A 249 -7.71 24.33 9.82
N LEU A 250 -7.43 25.21 10.80
CA LEU A 250 -6.19 25.24 11.56
C LEU A 250 -6.48 24.92 13.03
N PRO A 251 -5.54 24.29 13.76
CA PRO A 251 -4.15 23.99 13.38
C PRO A 251 -3.97 22.65 12.66
N MET A 252 -2.96 22.57 11.77
CA MET A 252 -2.52 21.37 11.05
C MET A 252 -0.99 21.23 11.08
N SER A 253 -0.46 20.05 10.74
CA SER A 253 0.99 19.82 10.68
C SER A 253 1.62 20.40 9.42
N MET A 254 2.34 21.51 9.54
CA MET A 254 3.08 22.12 8.42
C MET A 254 4.10 21.17 7.75
N LYS A 255 4.53 20.10 8.43
CA LYS A 255 5.48 19.11 7.87
C LYS A 255 4.81 18.11 6.94
N ASN A 256 3.53 17.81 7.16
CA ASN A 256 2.77 16.83 6.38
C ASN A 256 2.25 17.42 5.07
N ASN A 257 2.16 18.76 5.03
CA ASN A 257 1.59 19.52 3.93
C ASN A 257 2.29 19.33 2.59
N TYR A 258 3.59 18.98 2.60
CA TYR A 258 4.43 19.06 1.42
C TYR A 258 5.20 17.77 1.18
N TYR A 259 5.24 17.35 -0.08
CA TYR A 259 6.10 16.27 -0.57
C TYR A 259 6.86 16.74 -1.81
N SER A 260 8.06 16.22 -2.05
CA SER A 260 8.63 16.23 -3.41
C SER A 260 9.13 14.88 -3.82
N THR A 261 8.95 14.62 -5.09
CA THR A 261 9.56 13.50 -5.78
C THR A 261 10.38 14.02 -6.94
N THR A 262 11.29 13.16 -7.41
CA THR A 262 12.01 13.41 -8.65
C THR A 262 11.60 12.42 -9.71
N PHE A 263 11.65 12.79 -10.98
CA PHE A 263 11.13 11.96 -12.07
C PHE A 263 11.90 12.14 -13.37
N GLU A 264 11.73 11.18 -14.29
CA GLU A 264 12.25 11.27 -15.65
C GLU A 264 11.12 11.69 -16.60
N THR A 265 11.41 12.63 -17.50
CA THR A 265 10.46 13.02 -18.54
C THR A 265 10.35 11.93 -19.60
N PRO A 266 9.15 11.61 -20.10
CA PRO A 266 9.00 10.63 -21.15
C PRO A 266 9.69 11.10 -22.45
N PRO A 267 10.27 10.18 -23.24
CA PRO A 267 10.86 10.55 -24.52
C PRO A 267 9.78 11.08 -25.47
N VAL A 268 10.06 12.25 -26.08
CA VAL A 268 9.21 12.81 -27.14
C VAL A 268 9.69 12.26 -28.47
N TYR A 269 8.87 11.43 -29.11
CA TYR A 269 9.17 10.89 -30.44
C TYR A 269 8.67 11.83 -31.55
N PRO A 270 9.36 11.87 -32.71
CA PRO A 270 8.88 12.62 -33.87
C PRO A 270 7.51 12.14 -34.34
N ASN A 271 6.73 13.08 -34.88
CA ASN A 271 5.40 12.85 -35.43
C ASN A 271 5.45 12.00 -36.72
N GLU A 272 6.64 11.90 -37.33
CA GLU A 272 6.91 11.13 -38.54
C GLU A 272 7.75 9.89 -38.20
N ILE A 273 7.19 8.71 -38.42
CA ILE A 273 7.88 7.42 -38.27
C ILE A 273 8.19 6.89 -39.67
N SER A 274 9.47 6.65 -39.96
CA SER A 274 9.91 5.96 -41.18
C SER A 274 10.27 4.51 -40.88
N LEU A 275 9.54 3.55 -41.47
CA LEU A 275 9.81 2.12 -41.36
C LEU A 275 10.56 1.63 -42.60
N TRP A 276 11.77 1.12 -42.40
CA TRP A 276 12.56 0.46 -43.44
C TRP A 276 12.59 -1.05 -43.20
N THR A 277 12.02 -1.82 -44.13
CA THR A 277 11.97 -3.27 -44.03
C THR A 277 12.82 -3.91 -45.11
N ARG A 278 13.60 -4.95 -44.78
CA ARG A 278 14.27 -5.81 -45.74
C ARG A 278 13.55 -7.15 -45.81
N THR A 279 12.92 -7.43 -46.94
CA THR A 279 12.20 -8.69 -47.16
C THR A 279 13.11 -9.75 -47.78
N ASN A 280 12.70 -11.01 -47.72
CA ASN A 280 13.27 -12.07 -48.55
C ASN A 280 12.74 -11.97 -50.00
N GLY A 281 12.96 -13.01 -50.81
CA GLY A 281 12.47 -13.10 -52.20
C GLY A 281 10.94 -13.15 -52.35
N ALA A 282 10.17 -13.18 -51.26
CA ALA A 282 8.71 -13.16 -51.23
C ALA A 282 8.18 -11.88 -50.54
N GLY A 283 8.71 -10.71 -50.91
CA GLY A 283 8.34 -9.43 -50.30
C GLY A 283 6.84 -9.08 -50.34
N TYR A 284 6.08 -9.66 -51.29
CA TYR A 284 4.63 -9.48 -51.41
C TYR A 284 3.83 -10.09 -50.24
N GLU A 285 4.44 -10.95 -49.42
CA GLU A 285 3.83 -11.54 -48.22
C GLU A 285 3.99 -10.64 -46.98
N THR A 286 4.84 -9.61 -47.04
CA THR A 286 5.01 -8.66 -45.94
C THR A 286 3.88 -7.65 -45.93
N ARG A 287 3.13 -7.59 -44.82
CA ARG A 287 2.08 -6.60 -44.60
C ARG A 287 2.29 -5.95 -43.24
N LEU A 288 2.24 -4.62 -43.20
CA LEU A 288 2.05 -3.87 -41.96
C LEU A 288 0.56 -3.96 -41.63
N LEU A 289 0.24 -4.53 -40.46
CA LEU A 289 -1.10 -4.48 -39.89
C LEU A 289 -1.26 -3.20 -39.08
#